data_AF-A0A167K6E0-F1
#
_entry.id   AF-A0A167K6E0-F1
#
_cell.length_a   1.000
_cell.length_b   1.000
_cell.length_c   1.000
_cell.angle_alpha   90.00
_cell.angle_beta   90.00
_cell.angle_gamma   90.00
#
_symmetry.space_group_name_H-M   'P 1'
#
loop_
_entity.id
_entity.type
_entity.pdbx_description
1 polymer ?
#
loop_
_entity_poly.entity_id
_entity_poly.type
_entity_poly.pdbx_seq_one_letter_code
_entity_poly.pdbx_strand_id
1 'polypeptide(L)'
;MKIKSLLLFLSLISVSAFSQDKTIAYRNADNEFIGKFSSKENTAPLPPPSETFHFLKSYSLNIRWRTYMGEPLERYKFNWERSDGYTIKVDGIKRSIKSEDLKEYPDLLKRFEEIRPTRVDLKLYGTAGGRTKDELGAFSVGKITIPSEQTVNFVSYTYIVKDDDLLIGRSGYSRSQWVDSAPETWNEFLNWTGGFKSFNIPTNEFKRLPSEDQSKRIKDIKSIWKQINAIQMQGEIENIEWPELEMINIIKTYDRYKNKKKSKKTESDDDFWNGEDEKVTKKTENDDFWSGESKKNTTVDFWSGKGSTEEEVNVQKSIATATGNQYIGQKEVLTKRITISYYDHGEIDGDRINIKHNGKTKANNVTLRSYDENLSLDLEEGVNRISFEALNQGSAGQNTASFTVYDANKNVLYTNEWKINTGFKGTLLLIKL
;
A
#
# COMPACT_ATOMS: atom_id res chain seq x y z
N MET A 1 -8.97 -9.58 -54.78
CA MET A 1 -8.64 -8.78 -53.58
C MET A 1 -9.94 -8.53 -52.80
N LYS A 2 -10.21 -9.31 -51.75
CA LYS A 2 -11.32 -9.04 -50.80
C LYS A 2 -10.81 -9.40 -49.40
N ILE A 3 -10.74 -8.37 -48.56
CA ILE A 3 -10.16 -8.36 -47.23
C ILE A 3 -11.04 -9.22 -46.31
N LYS A 4 -10.47 -10.24 -45.66
CA LYS A 4 -11.11 -10.96 -44.56
C LYS A 4 -11.12 -10.03 -43.35
N SER A 5 -12.32 -9.61 -42.94
CA SER A 5 -12.54 -8.90 -41.68
C SER A 5 -12.23 -9.86 -40.52
N LEU A 6 -11.20 -9.52 -39.75
CA LEU A 6 -10.83 -10.19 -38.51
C LEU A 6 -11.81 -9.70 -37.43
N LEU A 7 -12.82 -10.52 -37.10
CA LEU A 7 -13.65 -10.28 -35.93
C LEU A 7 -12.79 -10.45 -34.68
N LEU A 8 -12.43 -9.33 -34.06
CA LEU A 8 -11.86 -9.26 -32.74
C LEU A 8 -12.97 -9.65 -31.74
N PHE A 9 -12.98 -10.89 -31.27
CA PHE A 9 -13.79 -11.30 -30.13
C PHE A 9 -13.25 -10.58 -28.89
N LEU A 10 -13.90 -9.47 -28.50
CA LEU A 10 -13.82 -8.99 -27.12
C LEU A 10 -14.48 -10.06 -26.25
N SER A 11 -13.68 -10.89 -25.58
CA SER A 11 -14.22 -11.71 -24.50
C SER A 11 -14.64 -10.76 -23.38
N LEU A 12 -15.95 -10.67 -23.14
CA LEU A 12 -16.45 -10.19 -21.85
C LEU A 12 -15.90 -11.15 -20.80
N ILE A 13 -14.88 -10.73 -20.07
CA ILE A 13 -14.50 -11.38 -18.82
C ILE A 13 -15.64 -11.08 -17.85
N SER A 14 -16.51 -12.05 -17.66
CA SER A 14 -17.52 -12.02 -16.60
C SER A 14 -16.80 -12.04 -15.25
N VAL A 15 -16.72 -10.89 -14.60
CA VAL A 15 -16.28 -10.76 -13.21
C VAL A 15 -17.27 -11.53 -12.34
N SER A 16 -16.78 -12.50 -11.56
CA SER A 16 -17.61 -13.32 -10.70
C SER A 16 -18.02 -12.52 -9.47
N ALA A 17 -19.31 -12.57 -9.14
CA ALA A 17 -19.91 -11.76 -8.10
C ALA A 17 -19.55 -12.26 -6.70
N PHE A 18 -18.95 -11.39 -5.89
CA PHE A 18 -18.98 -11.53 -4.44
C PHE A 18 -20.45 -11.50 -3.99
N SER A 19 -20.91 -12.50 -3.22
CA SER A 19 -22.19 -12.35 -2.52
C SER A 19 -22.00 -11.33 -1.40
N GLN A 20 -22.56 -10.14 -1.58
CA GLN A 20 -22.43 -9.01 -0.65
C GLN A 20 -23.74 -8.74 0.05
N ASP A 21 -23.67 -8.45 1.34
CA ASP A 21 -24.85 -8.00 2.09
C ASP A 21 -25.22 -6.58 1.67
N LYS A 22 -26.51 -6.38 1.33
CA LYS A 22 -27.06 -5.06 1.05
C LYS A 22 -27.39 -4.39 2.38
N THR A 23 -26.94 -3.15 2.56
CA THR A 23 -27.25 -2.38 3.77
C THR A 23 -27.96 -1.10 3.39
N ILE A 24 -29.00 -0.73 4.15
CA ILE A 24 -29.67 0.56 4.00
C ILE A 24 -29.29 1.42 5.20
N ALA A 25 -28.56 2.50 4.94
CA ALA A 25 -28.23 3.53 5.92
C ALA A 25 -29.32 4.61 5.92
N TYR A 26 -29.89 4.90 7.09
CA TYR A 26 -30.84 6.00 7.26
C TYR A 26 -30.14 7.21 7.83
N ARG A 27 -30.57 8.41 7.39
CA ARG A 27 -30.09 9.67 7.97
C ARG A 27 -30.49 9.72 9.45
N ASN A 28 -29.51 9.83 10.34
CA ASN A 28 -29.74 9.95 11.78
C ASN A 28 -30.01 11.42 12.18
N ALA A 29 -30.23 11.65 13.49
CA ALA A 29 -30.48 13.00 14.03
C ALA A 29 -29.31 13.97 13.81
N ASP A 30 -28.08 13.45 13.70
CA ASP A 30 -26.85 14.22 13.46
C ASP A 30 -26.58 14.46 11.96
N ASN A 31 -27.56 14.16 11.09
CA ASN A 31 -27.45 14.22 9.63
C ASN A 31 -26.39 13.30 9.01
N GLU A 32 -26.07 12.19 9.68
CA GLU A 32 -25.11 11.19 9.24
C GLU A 32 -25.81 9.95 8.66
N PHE A 33 -25.17 9.33 7.68
CA PHE A 33 -25.46 7.99 7.18
C PHE A 33 -24.38 7.05 7.69
N ILE A 34 -24.79 6.05 8.46
CA ILE A 34 -23.90 5.01 8.98
C ILE A 34 -24.27 3.70 8.30
N GLY A 35 -23.32 3.14 7.54
CA GLY A 35 -23.48 1.90 6.80
C GLY A 35 -22.39 0.90 7.13
N LYS A 36 -22.68 -0.38 6.95
CA LYS A 36 -21.70 -1.46 7.00
C LYS A 36 -22.07 -2.51 5.98
N PHE A 37 -21.11 -2.98 5.20
CA PHE A 37 -21.28 -4.18 4.38
C PHE A 37 -20.07 -5.08 4.52
N SER A 38 -20.28 -6.35 4.18
CA SER A 38 -19.25 -7.39 4.18
C SER A 38 -19.39 -8.24 2.94
N SER A 39 -18.26 -8.70 2.42
CA SER A 39 -18.24 -9.77 1.44
C SER A 39 -18.41 -11.12 2.14
N LYS A 40 -19.22 -12.00 1.58
CA LYS A 40 -19.15 -13.43 1.92
C LYS A 40 -17.87 -14.04 1.33
N GLU A 41 -17.49 -15.22 1.82
CA GLU A 41 -16.24 -15.88 1.45
C GLU A 41 -16.00 -15.88 -0.07
N ASN A 42 -14.78 -15.50 -0.44
CA ASN A 42 -14.38 -15.27 -1.81
C ASN A 42 -14.30 -16.59 -2.60
N THR A 43 -15.20 -16.78 -3.57
CA THR A 43 -15.16 -17.89 -4.54
C THR A 43 -14.64 -17.46 -5.92
N ALA A 44 -14.29 -16.19 -6.09
CA ALA A 44 -13.95 -15.58 -7.37
C ALA A 44 -12.47 -15.16 -7.46
N PRO A 45 -11.84 -15.18 -8.66
CA PRO A 45 -10.55 -14.52 -8.86
C PRO A 45 -10.70 -13.00 -8.61
N LEU A 46 -9.71 -12.43 -7.93
CA LEU A 46 -9.59 -10.97 -7.74
C LEU A 46 -9.45 -10.29 -9.11
N PRO A 47 -9.90 -9.03 -9.25
CA PRO A 47 -9.73 -8.30 -10.50
C PRO A 47 -8.24 -8.20 -10.89
N PRO A 48 -7.89 -8.34 -12.19
CA PRO A 48 -6.55 -8.07 -12.67
C PRO A 48 -6.15 -6.62 -12.33
N PRO A 49 -4.87 -6.33 -12.01
CA PRO A 49 -3.68 -7.07 -12.43
C PRO A 49 -3.16 -8.13 -11.44
N SER A 50 -3.83 -8.40 -10.31
CA SER A 50 -3.27 -9.31 -9.30
C SER A 50 -3.11 -10.74 -9.82
N GLU A 51 -1.87 -11.22 -9.97
CA GLU A 51 -1.58 -12.63 -10.27
C GLU A 51 -1.65 -13.51 -9.01
N THR A 52 -1.97 -12.90 -7.87
CA THR A 52 -2.12 -13.52 -6.57
C THR A 52 -3.55 -14.04 -6.39
N PHE A 53 -3.70 -15.35 -6.43
CA PHE A 53 -5.00 -15.99 -6.24
C PHE A 53 -5.24 -16.35 -4.78
N HIS A 54 -6.48 -16.16 -4.34
CA HIS A 54 -7.07 -16.73 -3.12
C HIS A 54 -6.49 -16.26 -1.78
N PHE A 55 -5.72 -15.17 -1.70
CA PHE A 55 -5.22 -14.70 -0.41
C PHE A 55 -6.24 -13.89 0.40
N LEU A 56 -7.14 -13.15 -0.25
CA LEU A 56 -8.26 -12.48 0.44
C LEU A 56 -9.42 -13.47 0.65
N LYS A 57 -9.78 -13.70 1.92
CA LYS A 57 -10.91 -14.55 2.31
C LYS A 57 -12.21 -13.75 2.37
N SER A 58 -12.20 -12.65 3.11
CA SER A 58 -13.37 -11.80 3.35
C SER A 58 -12.94 -10.36 3.62
N TYR A 59 -13.85 -9.40 3.47
CA TYR A 59 -13.66 -8.03 3.93
C TYR A 59 -14.96 -7.40 4.40
N SER A 60 -14.82 -6.32 5.16
CA SER A 60 -15.92 -5.47 5.58
C SER A 60 -15.52 -4.00 5.52
N LEU A 61 -16.46 -3.15 5.15
CA LEU A 61 -16.30 -1.71 5.20
C LEU A 61 -17.41 -1.13 6.07
N ASN A 62 -17.02 -0.31 7.04
CA ASN A 62 -17.92 0.57 7.75
C ASN A 62 -17.76 1.96 7.17
N ILE A 63 -18.89 2.62 6.91
CA ILE A 63 -18.96 3.93 6.29
C ILE A 63 -19.70 4.86 7.23
N ARG A 64 -19.20 6.08 7.35
CA ARG A 64 -19.94 7.20 7.89
C ARG A 64 -19.84 8.38 6.93
N TRP A 65 -20.97 8.76 6.35
CA TRP A 65 -21.08 9.96 5.52
C TRP A 65 -21.89 11.01 6.25
N ARG A 66 -21.39 12.23 6.30
CA ARG A 66 -22.09 13.35 6.91
C ARG A 66 -21.80 14.63 6.15
N THR A 67 -22.40 15.72 6.60
CA THR A 67 -22.07 17.06 6.12
C THR A 67 -21.54 17.91 7.24
N TYR A 68 -20.42 18.59 7.04
CA TYR A 68 -19.85 19.57 7.96
C TYR A 68 -19.73 20.92 7.25
N MET A 69 -20.31 21.97 7.84
CA MET A 69 -20.39 23.31 7.23
C MET A 69 -20.96 23.33 5.78
N GLY A 70 -21.77 22.33 5.43
CA GLY A 70 -22.37 22.20 4.10
C GLY A 70 -21.53 21.44 3.07
N GLU A 71 -20.34 20.95 3.45
CA GLU A 71 -19.49 20.10 2.62
C GLU A 71 -19.55 18.63 3.07
N PRO A 72 -19.37 17.67 2.16
CA PRO A 72 -19.40 16.25 2.50
C PRO A 72 -18.15 15.90 3.32
N LEU A 73 -18.36 15.08 4.34
CA LEU A 73 -17.29 14.46 5.12
C LEU A 73 -17.52 12.96 5.14
N GLU A 74 -16.48 12.21 4.85
CA GLU A 74 -16.52 10.77 4.76
C GLU A 74 -15.54 10.13 5.75
N ARG A 75 -15.98 9.02 6.34
CA ARG A 75 -15.13 8.21 7.20
C ARG A 75 -15.27 6.74 6.88
N TYR A 76 -14.12 6.08 6.83
CA TYR A 76 -14.06 4.66 6.50
C TYR A 76 -13.33 3.87 7.58
N LYS A 77 -13.80 2.64 7.76
CA LYS A 77 -13.13 1.62 8.54
C LYS A 77 -13.20 0.29 7.81
N PHE A 78 -12.08 -0.05 7.18
CA PHE A 78 -11.89 -1.26 6.41
C PHE A 78 -11.26 -2.36 7.26
N ASN A 79 -11.84 -3.56 7.20
CA ASN A 79 -11.26 -4.76 7.79
C ASN A 79 -11.27 -5.87 6.75
N TRP A 80 -10.28 -6.75 6.81
CA TRP A 80 -10.15 -7.86 5.87
C TRP A 80 -9.59 -9.08 6.59
N GLU A 81 -9.87 -10.26 6.03
CA GLU A 81 -9.34 -11.53 6.50
C GLU A 81 -8.60 -12.22 5.36
N ARG A 82 -7.44 -12.79 5.69
CA ARG A 82 -6.66 -13.64 4.79
C ARG A 82 -7.22 -15.06 4.76
N SER A 83 -6.96 -15.75 3.67
CA SER A 83 -7.09 -17.20 3.57
C SER A 83 -5.89 -17.91 4.23
N ASP A 84 -5.96 -19.24 4.28
CA ASP A 84 -4.89 -20.07 4.85
C ASP A 84 -3.64 -20.16 3.97
N GLY A 85 -3.69 -19.64 2.74
CA GLY A 85 -2.60 -19.70 1.78
C GLY A 85 -2.84 -18.79 0.58
N TYR A 86 -1.85 -18.71 -0.30
CA TYR A 86 -1.94 -17.98 -1.55
C TYR A 86 -1.27 -18.74 -2.68
N THR A 87 -1.60 -18.36 -3.92
CA THR A 87 -0.94 -18.86 -5.13
C THR A 87 -0.42 -17.70 -5.95
N ILE A 88 0.86 -17.77 -6.34
CA ILE A 88 1.55 -16.74 -7.13
C ILE A 88 2.50 -17.41 -8.12
N LYS A 89 2.83 -16.74 -9.24
CA LYS A 89 3.86 -17.22 -10.15
C LYS A 89 5.25 -16.91 -9.60
N VAL A 90 6.08 -17.93 -9.50
CA VAL A 90 7.51 -17.83 -9.17
C VAL A 90 8.28 -18.32 -10.38
N ASP A 91 9.05 -17.43 -11.00
CA ASP A 91 9.86 -17.75 -12.19
C ASP A 91 9.02 -18.39 -13.33
N GLY A 92 7.80 -17.87 -13.54
CA GLY A 92 6.85 -18.35 -14.55
C GLY A 92 6.00 -19.56 -14.14
N ILE A 93 6.30 -20.19 -13.01
CA ILE A 93 5.62 -21.39 -12.52
C ILE A 93 4.65 -21.01 -11.38
N LYS A 94 3.39 -21.44 -11.45
CA LYS A 94 2.44 -21.25 -10.35
C LYS A 94 2.88 -22.06 -9.13
N ARG A 95 3.05 -21.38 -8.00
CA ARG A 95 3.41 -21.97 -6.72
C ARG A 95 2.39 -21.56 -5.67
N SER A 96 2.02 -22.50 -4.83
CA SER A 96 1.10 -22.29 -3.72
C SER A 96 1.80 -22.58 -2.40
N ILE A 97 1.50 -21.81 -1.38
CA ILE A 97 2.00 -22.02 -0.02
C ILE A 97 0.87 -21.80 0.97
N LYS A 98 0.79 -22.67 1.98
CA LYS A 98 -0.16 -22.54 3.08
C LYS A 98 0.56 -22.17 4.38
N SER A 99 -0.13 -21.48 5.26
CA SER A 99 0.31 -21.20 6.62
C SER A 99 0.68 -22.48 7.39
N GLU A 100 0.00 -23.60 7.14
CA GLU A 100 0.34 -24.91 7.70
C GLU A 100 1.75 -25.36 7.34
N ASP A 101 2.16 -25.17 6.08
CA ASP A 101 3.50 -25.54 5.59
C ASP A 101 4.60 -24.73 6.29
N LEU A 102 4.25 -23.53 6.76
CA LEU A 102 5.16 -22.58 7.39
C LEU A 102 5.28 -22.75 8.91
N LYS A 103 4.48 -23.61 9.55
CA LYS A 103 4.54 -23.82 11.01
C LYS A 103 5.90 -24.31 11.50
N GLU A 104 6.61 -25.07 10.67
CA GLU A 104 7.98 -25.52 10.96
C GLU A 104 9.02 -24.38 10.91
N TYR A 105 8.66 -23.22 10.34
CA TYR A 105 9.54 -22.08 10.08
C TYR A 105 8.92 -20.78 10.62
N PRO A 106 9.07 -20.51 11.94
CA PRO A 106 8.40 -19.38 12.59
C PRO A 106 8.71 -18.00 11.99
N ASP A 107 9.89 -17.82 11.41
CA ASP A 107 10.29 -16.60 10.70
C ASP A 107 9.43 -16.38 9.44
N LEU A 108 9.21 -17.43 8.66
CA LEU A 108 8.38 -17.39 7.45
C LEU A 108 6.90 -17.27 7.79
N LEU A 109 6.43 -17.97 8.83
CA LEU A 109 5.05 -17.84 9.30
C LEU A 109 4.74 -16.40 9.73
N LYS A 110 5.64 -15.77 10.50
CA LYS A 110 5.49 -14.37 10.90
C LYS A 110 5.40 -13.45 9.69
N ARG A 111 6.30 -13.60 8.71
CA ARG A 111 6.29 -12.80 7.47
C ARG A 111 4.99 -13.01 6.69
N PHE A 112 4.53 -14.25 6.59
CA PHE A 112 3.25 -14.61 5.96
C PHE A 112 2.05 -13.93 6.65
N GLU A 113 2.02 -13.90 7.98
CA GLU A 113 0.96 -13.26 8.76
C GLU A 113 0.98 -11.73 8.67
N GLU A 114 2.15 -11.15 8.36
CA GLU A 114 2.34 -9.70 8.21
C GLU A 114 2.08 -9.19 6.78
N ILE A 115 1.80 -10.07 5.82
CA ILE A 115 1.37 -9.70 4.46
C ILE A 115 0.09 -8.88 4.55
N ARG A 116 0.06 -7.77 3.80
CA ARG A 116 -1.08 -6.85 3.67
C ARG A 116 -1.15 -6.38 2.23
N PRO A 117 -2.33 -6.04 1.72
CA PRO A 117 -2.44 -5.37 0.43
C PRO A 117 -1.58 -4.09 0.41
N THR A 118 -0.93 -3.83 -0.72
CA THR A 118 -0.24 -2.56 -0.98
C THR A 118 -1.21 -1.47 -1.44
N ARG A 119 -2.33 -1.88 -2.04
CA ARG A 119 -3.41 -1.00 -2.51
C ARG A 119 -4.76 -1.73 -2.44
N VAL A 120 -5.80 -1.00 -2.04
CA VAL A 120 -7.19 -1.46 -2.06
C VAL A 120 -8.09 -0.30 -2.46
N ASP A 121 -8.73 -0.41 -3.62
CA ASP A 121 -9.80 0.49 -4.03
C ASP A 121 -11.13 -0.24 -3.91
N LEU A 122 -12.11 0.39 -3.26
CA LEU A 122 -13.46 -0.15 -3.11
C LEU A 122 -14.45 0.67 -3.91
N LYS A 123 -15.18 0.01 -4.80
CA LYS A 123 -16.29 0.62 -5.52
C LYS A 123 -17.59 0.38 -4.79
N LEU A 124 -18.16 1.45 -4.28
CA LEU A 124 -19.49 1.49 -3.71
C LEU A 124 -20.51 1.75 -4.80
N TYR A 125 -21.69 1.15 -4.68
CA TYR A 125 -22.81 1.42 -5.56
C TYR A 125 -24.13 1.14 -4.85
N GLY A 126 -25.19 1.76 -5.35
CA GLY A 126 -26.52 1.53 -4.83
C GLY A 126 -27.50 2.62 -5.22
N THR A 127 -28.53 2.79 -4.40
CA THR A 127 -29.60 3.75 -4.61
C THR A 127 -29.74 4.67 -3.40
N ALA A 128 -30.01 5.94 -3.63
CA ALA A 128 -30.23 6.94 -2.61
C ALA A 128 -31.56 7.67 -2.88
N GLY A 129 -32.25 8.05 -1.82
CA GLY A 129 -33.50 8.80 -1.94
C GLY A 129 -34.28 8.92 -0.65
N GLY A 130 -35.59 9.14 -0.77
CA GLY A 130 -36.49 9.27 0.37
C GLY A 130 -36.56 7.98 1.20
N ARG A 131 -37.08 8.08 2.42
CA ARG A 131 -37.39 6.88 3.22
C ARG A 131 -38.84 6.47 2.95
N THR A 132 -39.04 5.30 2.38
CA THR A 132 -40.38 4.74 2.16
C THR A 132 -40.57 3.50 3.02
N LYS A 133 -41.81 3.21 3.39
CA LYS A 133 -42.20 2.04 4.16
C LYS A 133 -43.22 1.27 3.32
N ASP A 134 -42.99 -0.02 3.11
CA ASP A 134 -43.98 -0.86 2.43
C ASP A 134 -45.14 -1.22 3.37
N GLU A 135 -46.16 -1.88 2.83
CA GLU A 135 -47.38 -2.27 3.57
C GLU A 135 -47.09 -3.23 4.74
N LEU A 136 -45.98 -3.97 4.67
CA LEU A 136 -45.49 -4.90 5.70
C LEU A 136 -44.57 -4.22 6.73
N GLY A 137 -44.28 -2.94 6.51
CA GLY A 137 -43.50 -2.10 7.40
C GLY A 137 -41.99 -2.17 7.21
N ALA A 138 -41.49 -2.84 6.17
CA ALA A 138 -40.08 -2.81 5.80
C ALA A 138 -39.73 -1.49 5.11
N PHE A 139 -38.55 -0.98 5.44
CA PHE A 139 -38.06 0.29 4.91
C PHE A 139 -37.27 0.09 3.61
N SER A 140 -37.49 0.96 2.64
CA SER A 140 -36.81 0.97 1.35
C SER A 140 -36.41 2.39 0.92
N VAL A 141 -35.50 2.46 -0.05
CA VAL A 141 -35.11 3.72 -0.68
C VAL A 141 -36.23 4.15 -1.63
N GLY A 142 -36.76 5.35 -1.42
CA GLY A 142 -37.80 6.00 -2.23
C GLY A 142 -37.24 6.91 -3.33
N LYS A 143 -38.14 7.51 -4.09
CA LYS A 143 -37.79 8.49 -5.14
C LYS A 143 -37.55 9.88 -4.56
N ILE A 144 -36.82 10.73 -5.28
CA ILE A 144 -36.66 12.16 -4.98
C ILE A 144 -36.95 13.02 -6.21
N THR A 145 -37.13 14.32 -6.00
CA THR A 145 -37.38 15.29 -7.08
C THR A 145 -36.07 15.94 -7.53
N ILE A 146 -35.83 15.95 -8.84
CA ILE A 146 -34.72 16.69 -9.44
C ILE A 146 -35.13 18.16 -9.56
N PRO A 147 -34.46 19.11 -8.90
CA PRO A 147 -34.86 20.52 -8.94
C PRO A 147 -34.84 21.12 -10.35
N SER A 148 -33.86 20.74 -11.18
CA SER A 148 -33.66 21.29 -12.53
C SER A 148 -34.60 20.71 -13.58
N GLU A 149 -35.12 19.50 -13.36
CA GLU A 149 -35.91 18.76 -14.36
C GLU A 149 -37.34 18.44 -13.89
N GLN A 150 -37.65 18.69 -12.61
CA GLN A 150 -38.93 18.36 -11.97
C GLN A 150 -39.35 16.89 -12.14
N THR A 151 -38.40 16.00 -12.40
CA THR A 151 -38.63 14.55 -12.54
C THR A 151 -38.51 13.86 -11.18
N VAL A 152 -39.29 12.79 -10.97
CA VAL A 152 -39.30 11.99 -9.74
C VAL A 152 -38.72 10.60 -10.03
N ASN A 153 -37.52 10.31 -9.53
CA ASN A 153 -36.83 9.06 -9.84
C ASN A 153 -35.97 8.56 -8.66
N PHE A 154 -35.50 7.31 -8.74
CA PHE A 154 -34.48 6.79 -7.82
C PHE A 154 -33.12 7.35 -8.22
N VAL A 155 -32.31 7.75 -7.23
CA VAL A 155 -30.95 8.18 -7.51
C VAL A 155 -30.02 6.99 -7.38
N SER A 156 -29.57 6.45 -8.50
CA SER A 156 -28.52 5.43 -8.46
C SER A 156 -27.16 6.11 -8.45
N TYR A 157 -26.20 5.55 -7.73
CA TYR A 157 -24.86 6.14 -7.64
C TYR A 157 -23.77 5.06 -7.64
N THR A 158 -22.57 5.49 -8.00
CA THR A 158 -21.30 4.80 -7.73
C THR A 158 -20.33 5.75 -7.02
N TYR A 159 -19.42 5.19 -6.23
CA TYR A 159 -18.35 5.94 -5.56
C TYR A 159 -17.12 5.06 -5.40
N ILE A 160 -15.92 5.63 -5.56
CA ILE A 160 -14.67 4.89 -5.34
C ILE A 160 -14.06 5.40 -4.04
N VAL A 161 -13.99 4.53 -3.04
CA VAL A 161 -13.15 4.76 -1.86
C VAL A 161 -11.74 4.33 -2.22
N LYS A 162 -10.82 5.28 -2.23
CA LYS A 162 -9.43 5.03 -2.61
C LYS A 162 -8.64 4.45 -1.44
N ASP A 163 -7.54 3.79 -1.75
CA ASP A 163 -6.59 3.28 -0.76
C ASP A 163 -6.09 4.36 0.20
N ASP A 164 -5.86 5.59 -0.28
CA ASP A 164 -5.47 6.75 0.55
C ASP A 164 -6.48 7.07 1.66
N ASP A 165 -7.76 6.72 1.46
CA ASP A 165 -8.85 6.92 2.43
C ASP A 165 -9.03 5.72 3.37
N LEU A 166 -8.18 4.69 3.27
CA LEU A 166 -8.30 3.42 3.99
C LEU A 166 -7.06 3.13 4.85
N LEU A 167 -7.27 2.93 6.16
CA LEU A 167 -6.24 2.37 7.02
C LEU A 167 -6.23 0.84 6.93
N ILE A 168 -5.31 0.30 6.13
CA ILE A 168 -5.16 -1.14 5.94
C ILE A 168 -4.40 -1.76 7.13
N GLY A 169 -5.13 -2.47 7.98
CA GLY A 169 -4.60 -3.23 9.11
C GLY A 169 -4.03 -4.60 8.74
N ARG A 170 -3.53 -5.33 9.74
CA ARG A 170 -3.25 -6.77 9.61
C ARG A 170 -4.56 -7.53 9.38
N SER A 171 -4.48 -8.67 8.69
CA SER A 171 -5.63 -9.56 8.53
C SER A 171 -6.30 -9.87 9.88
N GLY A 172 -7.63 -9.83 9.92
CA GLY A 172 -8.45 -10.09 11.10
C GLY A 172 -8.36 -9.01 12.19
N TYR A 173 -7.49 -8.02 12.02
CA TYR A 173 -7.31 -6.95 12.98
C TYR A 173 -8.12 -5.72 12.59
N SER A 174 -9.12 -5.40 13.39
CA SER A 174 -9.88 -4.19 13.23
C SER A 174 -9.12 -3.01 13.85
N ARG A 175 -8.55 -2.13 13.02
CA ARG A 175 -8.05 -0.85 13.54
C ARG A 175 -9.23 -0.05 14.09
N SER A 176 -9.11 0.48 15.30
CA SER A 176 -10.18 1.26 15.95
C SER A 176 -10.37 2.65 15.33
N GLN A 177 -9.39 3.11 14.56
CA GLN A 177 -9.35 4.45 14.00
C GLN A 177 -10.14 4.53 12.69
N TRP A 178 -11.02 5.53 12.62
CA TRP A 178 -11.63 5.99 11.39
C TRP A 178 -10.61 6.84 10.62
N VAL A 179 -10.60 6.71 9.30
CA VAL A 179 -9.92 7.68 8.44
C VAL A 179 -10.91 8.78 8.10
N ASP A 180 -10.54 10.01 8.37
CA ASP A 180 -11.32 11.17 7.96
C ASP A 180 -10.84 11.58 6.56
N SER A 181 -11.77 11.67 5.63
CA SER A 181 -11.51 12.19 4.28
C SER A 181 -12.67 13.10 3.85
N ALA A 182 -12.41 13.87 2.79
CA ALA A 182 -13.39 14.73 2.17
C ALA A 182 -13.06 14.84 0.67
N PRO A 183 -14.05 14.68 -0.22
CA PRO A 183 -13.85 15.01 -1.62
C PRO A 183 -13.64 16.52 -1.78
N GLU A 184 -12.94 16.92 -2.85
CA GLU A 184 -12.61 18.32 -3.11
C GLU A 184 -13.87 19.21 -3.16
N THR A 185 -14.93 18.72 -3.79
CA THR A 185 -16.27 19.34 -3.78
C THR A 185 -17.37 18.28 -3.83
N TRP A 186 -18.63 18.73 -3.78
CA TRP A 186 -19.80 17.89 -4.06
C TRP A 186 -19.81 17.25 -5.46
N ASN A 187 -19.02 17.77 -6.41
CA ASN A 187 -18.91 17.20 -7.75
C ASN A 187 -18.24 15.81 -7.73
N GLU A 188 -17.25 15.63 -6.87
CA GLU A 188 -16.47 14.39 -6.76
C GLU A 188 -17.13 13.35 -5.85
N PHE A 189 -18.08 13.76 -5.00
CA PHE A 189 -18.57 12.91 -3.91
C PHE A 189 -19.40 11.71 -4.37
N LEU A 190 -20.26 11.84 -5.38
CA LEU A 190 -21.05 10.70 -5.88
C LEU A 190 -21.16 10.78 -7.40
N ASN A 191 -20.83 9.67 -8.07
CA ASN A 191 -21.07 9.53 -9.49
C ASN A 191 -22.49 9.02 -9.71
N TRP A 192 -23.36 9.88 -10.22
CA TRP A 192 -24.77 9.59 -10.43
C TRP A 192 -24.99 8.72 -11.67
N THR A 193 -25.91 7.77 -11.63
CA THR A 193 -26.22 6.90 -12.77
C THR A 193 -27.69 6.98 -13.14
N GLY A 194 -28.06 6.40 -14.28
CA GLY A 194 -29.43 6.51 -14.80
C GLY A 194 -29.79 7.95 -15.17
N GLY A 195 -30.98 8.40 -14.75
CA GLY A 195 -31.52 9.73 -15.09
C GLY A 195 -30.75 10.91 -14.53
N PHE A 196 -29.77 10.68 -13.65
CA PHE A 196 -28.98 11.73 -13.01
C PHE A 196 -27.58 11.90 -13.61
N LYS A 197 -27.25 11.15 -14.68
CA LYS A 197 -25.91 11.14 -15.28
C LYS A 197 -25.46 12.54 -15.78
N SER A 198 -26.39 13.43 -16.10
CA SER A 198 -26.13 14.83 -16.51
C SER A 198 -25.45 15.67 -15.40
N PHE A 199 -25.57 15.25 -14.15
CA PHE A 199 -24.92 15.90 -13.01
C PHE A 199 -23.44 15.53 -12.86
N ASN A 200 -22.98 14.46 -13.52
CA ASN A 200 -21.57 14.10 -13.50
C ASN A 200 -20.80 14.89 -14.53
N ILE A 201 -19.79 15.63 -14.08
CA ILE A 201 -18.76 16.15 -14.97
C ILE A 201 -17.38 15.84 -14.38
N PRO A 202 -16.40 15.43 -15.21
CA PRO A 202 -15.04 15.19 -14.73
C PRO A 202 -14.48 16.42 -14.02
N THR A 203 -13.71 16.23 -12.94
CA THR A 203 -13.13 17.32 -12.14
C THR A 203 -12.39 18.36 -12.98
N ASN A 204 -11.64 17.93 -13.99
CA ASN A 204 -10.92 18.83 -14.90
C ASN A 204 -11.85 19.71 -15.75
N GLU A 205 -13.03 19.19 -16.11
CA GLU A 205 -14.04 19.94 -16.84
C GLU A 205 -14.80 20.87 -15.89
N PHE A 206 -15.15 20.39 -14.69
CA PHE A 206 -15.77 21.20 -13.63
C PHE A 206 -14.95 22.45 -13.33
N LYS A 207 -13.63 22.29 -13.11
CA LYS A 207 -12.70 23.39 -12.80
C LYS A 207 -12.59 24.44 -13.92
N ARG A 208 -12.94 24.09 -15.16
CA ARG A 208 -12.92 25.00 -16.32
C ARG A 208 -14.22 25.77 -16.51
N LEU A 209 -15.30 25.39 -15.82
CA LEU A 209 -16.56 26.11 -15.91
C LEU A 209 -16.46 27.51 -15.26
N PRO A 210 -17.26 28.48 -15.70
CA PRO A 210 -17.44 29.73 -14.98
C PRO A 210 -17.86 29.50 -13.53
N SER A 211 -17.40 30.34 -12.60
CA SER A 211 -17.68 30.18 -11.16
C SER A 211 -19.18 30.17 -10.82
N GLU A 212 -19.99 30.89 -11.61
CA GLU A 212 -21.45 30.91 -11.46
C GLU A 212 -22.07 29.54 -11.80
N ASP A 213 -21.61 28.90 -12.87
CA ASP A 213 -22.07 27.57 -13.29
C ASP A 213 -21.63 26.48 -12.31
N GLN A 214 -20.40 26.56 -11.81
CA GLN A 214 -19.90 25.69 -10.74
C GLN A 214 -20.78 25.80 -9.50
N SER A 215 -21.07 27.03 -9.06
CA SER A 215 -21.88 27.31 -7.87
C SER A 215 -23.32 26.82 -8.02
N LYS A 216 -23.92 27.04 -9.19
CA LYS A 216 -25.27 26.55 -9.52
C LYS A 216 -25.34 25.03 -9.47
N ARG A 217 -24.37 24.35 -10.10
CA ARG A 217 -24.30 22.87 -10.10
C ARG A 217 -24.12 22.32 -8.69
N ILE A 218 -23.20 22.85 -7.89
CA ILE A 218 -23.03 22.44 -6.49
C ILE A 218 -24.32 22.65 -5.69
N LYS A 219 -25.02 23.77 -5.91
CA LYS A 219 -26.30 24.06 -5.25
C LYS A 219 -27.36 23.00 -5.58
N ASP A 220 -27.45 22.57 -6.85
CA ASP A 220 -28.39 21.54 -7.28
C ASP A 220 -28.06 20.18 -6.65
N ILE A 221 -26.77 19.79 -6.62
CA ILE A 221 -26.31 18.55 -5.96
C ILE A 221 -26.62 18.58 -4.46
N LYS A 222 -26.36 19.71 -3.78
CA LYS A 222 -26.72 19.91 -2.36
C LYS A 222 -28.23 19.79 -2.13
N SER A 223 -29.05 20.29 -3.06
CA SER A 223 -30.52 20.19 -2.98
C SER A 223 -31.02 18.76 -3.17
N ILE A 224 -30.37 17.98 -4.04
CA ILE A 224 -30.60 16.54 -4.17
C ILE A 224 -30.23 15.83 -2.86
N TRP A 225 -29.03 16.08 -2.33
CA TRP A 225 -28.55 15.46 -1.09
C TRP A 225 -29.48 15.69 0.10
N LYS A 226 -30.00 16.90 0.27
CA LYS A 226 -30.94 17.25 1.35
C LYS A 226 -32.23 16.43 1.34
N GLN A 227 -32.67 15.94 0.18
CA GLN A 227 -33.87 15.10 0.07
C GLN A 227 -33.59 13.62 0.40
N ILE A 228 -32.32 13.20 0.40
CA ILE A 228 -31.93 11.82 0.67
C ILE A 228 -32.04 11.56 2.18
N ASN A 229 -32.87 10.57 2.54
CA ASN A 229 -33.06 10.10 3.91
C ASN A 229 -32.73 8.61 4.08
N ALA A 230 -32.54 7.89 2.99
CA ALA A 230 -32.12 6.50 2.96
C ALA A 230 -31.12 6.28 1.81
N ILE A 231 -30.04 5.56 2.09
CA ILE A 231 -29.02 5.17 1.11
C ILE A 231 -28.83 3.66 1.20
N GLN A 232 -29.20 2.94 0.15
CA GLN A 232 -28.81 1.56 -0.04
C GLN A 232 -27.36 1.52 -0.53
N MET A 233 -26.53 0.77 0.18
CA MET A 233 -25.10 0.63 -0.07
C MET A 233 -24.77 -0.84 -0.33
N GLN A 234 -23.99 -1.05 -1.37
CA GLN A 234 -23.24 -2.27 -1.67
C GLN A 234 -21.82 -1.84 -2.07
N GLY A 235 -20.86 -2.75 -2.04
CA GLY A 235 -19.51 -2.38 -2.46
C GLY A 235 -18.63 -3.57 -2.78
N GLU A 236 -17.89 -3.45 -3.87
CA GLU A 236 -16.96 -4.45 -4.39
C GLU A 236 -15.52 -3.95 -4.35
N ILE A 237 -14.56 -4.86 -4.39
CA ILE A 237 -13.17 -4.51 -4.64
C ILE A 237 -13.04 -4.17 -6.11
N GLU A 238 -12.67 -2.93 -6.40
CA GLU A 238 -12.35 -2.48 -7.75
C GLU A 238 -10.92 -2.90 -8.09
N ASN A 239 -9.96 -2.57 -7.22
CA ASN A 239 -8.56 -2.91 -7.37
C ASN A 239 -8.00 -3.43 -6.04
N ILE A 240 -7.16 -4.45 -6.11
CA ILE A 240 -6.37 -4.91 -4.98
C ILE A 240 -5.00 -5.35 -5.47
N GLU A 241 -3.97 -4.84 -4.82
CA GLU A 241 -2.58 -5.17 -5.13
C GLU A 241 -1.92 -5.77 -3.89
N TRP A 242 -1.10 -6.79 -4.09
CA TRP A 242 -0.38 -7.50 -3.04
C TRP A 242 1.13 -7.25 -3.16
N PRO A 243 1.90 -7.38 -2.06
CA PRO A 243 3.35 -7.25 -2.08
C PRO A 243 3.99 -8.50 -2.69
N GLU A 244 3.83 -8.65 -4.01
CA GLU A 244 4.19 -9.86 -4.76
C GLU A 244 5.64 -10.31 -4.53
N LEU A 245 6.57 -9.36 -4.43
CA LEU A 245 7.97 -9.65 -4.14
C LEU A 245 8.18 -10.35 -2.80
N GLU A 246 7.48 -9.92 -1.75
CA GLU A 246 7.58 -10.54 -0.43
C GLU A 246 6.94 -11.93 -0.45
N MET A 247 5.79 -12.05 -1.12
CA MET A 247 5.09 -13.33 -1.30
C MET A 247 5.95 -14.35 -2.06
N ILE A 248 6.67 -13.91 -3.10
CA ILE A 248 7.63 -14.74 -3.84
C ILE A 248 8.83 -15.09 -2.94
N ASN A 249 9.34 -14.13 -2.16
CA ASN A 249 10.50 -14.34 -1.28
C ASN A 249 10.21 -15.39 -0.20
N ILE A 250 9.02 -15.38 0.39
CA ILE A 250 8.56 -16.40 1.34
C ILE A 250 8.62 -17.79 0.69
N ILE A 251 8.08 -17.96 -0.52
CA ILE A 251 8.10 -19.25 -1.23
C ILE A 251 9.55 -19.68 -1.55
N LYS A 252 10.37 -18.79 -2.11
CA LYS A 252 11.78 -19.11 -2.44
C LYS A 252 12.57 -19.48 -1.19
N THR A 253 12.32 -18.81 -0.07
CA THR A 253 13.00 -19.11 1.21
C THR A 253 12.52 -20.42 1.81
N TYR A 254 11.22 -20.71 1.74
CA TYR A 254 10.67 -22.01 2.13
C TYR A 254 11.32 -23.16 1.35
N ASP A 255 11.46 -23.03 0.02
CA ASP A 255 12.11 -24.04 -0.82
C ASP A 255 13.58 -24.26 -0.43
N ARG A 256 14.31 -23.17 -0.15
CA ARG A 256 15.71 -23.24 0.34
C ARG A 256 15.81 -24.00 1.66
N TYR A 257 14.94 -23.71 2.62
CA TYR A 257 14.93 -24.38 3.92
C TYR A 257 14.62 -25.87 3.77
N LYS A 258 13.62 -26.21 2.95
CA LYS A 258 13.24 -27.60 2.67
C LYS A 258 14.37 -28.38 2.00
N ASN A 259 15.07 -27.77 1.04
CA ASN A 259 16.19 -28.40 0.35
C ASN A 259 17.39 -28.61 1.28
N LYS A 260 17.72 -27.64 2.14
CA LYS A 260 18.79 -27.78 3.15
C LYS A 260 18.47 -28.87 4.18
N LYS A 261 17.21 -29.00 4.58
CA LYS A 261 16.76 -30.08 5.47
C LYS A 261 16.85 -31.44 4.78
N LYS A 262 16.55 -31.50 3.47
CA LYS A 262 16.72 -32.70 2.66
C LYS A 262 18.20 -33.09 2.54
N SER A 263 19.09 -32.16 2.19
CA SER A 263 20.53 -32.43 2.07
C SER A 263 21.15 -32.88 3.39
N LYS A 264 20.74 -32.25 4.51
CA LYS A 264 21.21 -32.62 5.85
C LYS A 264 20.67 -33.96 6.34
N LYS A 265 19.54 -34.43 5.77
CA LYS A 265 18.96 -35.75 6.06
C LYS A 265 19.64 -36.84 5.23
N THR A 266 20.00 -36.57 3.98
CA THR A 266 20.82 -37.50 3.18
C THR A 266 22.22 -37.68 3.80
N GLU A 267 22.84 -36.63 4.33
CA GLU A 267 24.15 -36.73 5.01
C GLU A 267 24.07 -37.47 6.36
N SER A 268 22.93 -37.46 7.06
CA SER A 268 22.80 -38.18 8.35
C SER A 268 22.42 -39.65 8.19
N ASP A 269 21.94 -40.05 7.02
CA ASP A 269 21.53 -41.43 6.73
C ASP A 269 22.71 -42.30 6.24
N ASP A 270 23.87 -41.69 5.92
CA ASP A 270 25.07 -42.38 5.40
C ASP A 270 26.15 -42.70 6.47
N ASP A 271 25.98 -42.27 7.73
CA ASP A 271 26.95 -42.53 8.81
C ASP A 271 26.50 -43.66 9.77
N PHE A 272 26.29 -44.86 9.22
CA PHE A 272 26.10 -46.09 10.00
C PHE A 272 27.12 -47.17 9.59
N TRP A 273 28.23 -47.21 10.33
CA TRP A 273 29.36 -48.15 10.34
C TRP A 273 29.28 -49.47 9.53
N ASN A 274 30.29 -49.68 8.67
CA ASN A 274 31.23 -50.82 8.60
C ASN A 274 32.33 -50.42 7.58
N GLY A 275 33.63 -50.32 7.86
CA GLY A 275 34.46 -51.12 8.76
C GLY A 275 35.17 -52.23 7.97
N GLU A 276 36.12 -51.90 7.08
CA GLU A 276 37.38 -52.63 6.83
C GLU A 276 38.14 -52.08 5.61
N ASP A 277 39.47 -52.07 5.74
CA ASP A 277 40.48 -51.51 4.85
C ASP A 277 40.65 -52.28 3.54
N GLU A 278 40.75 -51.59 2.41
CA GLU A 278 41.54 -52.07 1.27
C GLU A 278 42.13 -50.92 0.43
N LYS A 279 43.46 -50.92 0.32
CA LYS A 279 44.26 -50.08 -0.58
C LYS A 279 44.05 -50.55 -2.02
N VAL A 280 44.05 -49.63 -3.01
CA VAL A 280 44.92 -49.67 -4.21
C VAL A 280 44.63 -48.54 -5.24
N THR A 281 45.69 -47.76 -5.48
CA THR A 281 46.17 -47.07 -6.72
C THR A 281 45.44 -45.89 -7.39
N LYS A 282 46.24 -44.85 -7.62
CA LYS A 282 46.05 -43.67 -8.47
C LYS A 282 45.87 -44.01 -9.96
N LYS A 283 45.01 -43.24 -10.64
CA LYS A 283 45.37 -42.45 -11.85
C LYS A 283 44.28 -41.43 -12.24
N THR A 284 44.72 -40.16 -12.34
CA THR A 284 44.39 -39.09 -13.32
C THR A 284 42.90 -38.77 -13.56
N GLU A 285 42.42 -37.52 -13.50
CA GLU A 285 42.92 -36.27 -14.09
C GLU A 285 42.53 -35.03 -13.23
N ASN A 286 43.29 -33.95 -13.40
CA ASN A 286 43.06 -32.60 -12.85
C ASN A 286 41.61 -32.12 -13.10
N ASP A 287 40.95 -31.40 -12.20
CA ASP A 287 41.17 -29.96 -12.01
C ASP A 287 40.98 -29.50 -10.54
N ASP A 288 42.10 -29.13 -9.92
CA ASP A 288 42.17 -28.46 -8.63
C ASP A 288 41.72 -26.99 -8.75
N PHE A 289 40.48 -26.68 -8.34
CA PHE A 289 39.99 -25.31 -8.14
C PHE A 289 39.98 -24.89 -6.64
N TRP A 290 40.33 -25.79 -5.72
CA TRP A 290 40.19 -25.59 -4.27
C TRP A 290 41.43 -26.01 -3.45
N SER A 291 42.63 -25.52 -3.80
CA SER A 291 43.71 -25.50 -2.81
C SER A 291 43.47 -24.37 -1.81
N GLY A 292 42.76 -24.72 -0.74
CA GLY A 292 42.51 -23.84 0.40
C GLY A 292 43.80 -23.50 1.13
N GLU A 293 44.28 -22.27 0.94
CA GLU A 293 45.16 -21.62 1.92
C GLU A 293 44.30 -20.84 2.91
N SER A 294 44.37 -21.30 4.16
CA SER A 294 43.88 -20.66 5.37
C SER A 294 44.24 -19.17 5.47
N LYS A 295 43.25 -18.29 5.53
CA LYS A 295 43.39 -16.93 6.08
C LYS A 295 42.26 -16.61 7.06
N LYS A 296 42.67 -16.60 8.33
CA LYS A 296 42.21 -15.82 9.49
C LYS A 296 40.72 -15.43 9.55
N ASN A 297 40.11 -15.85 10.67
CA ASN A 297 38.97 -15.19 11.30
C ASN A 297 39.10 -13.66 11.24
N THR A 298 38.42 -13.03 10.30
CA THR A 298 37.91 -11.68 10.47
C THR A 298 36.42 -11.81 10.66
N THR A 299 35.96 -11.43 11.84
CA THR A 299 34.60 -10.94 12.05
C THR A 299 34.33 -9.88 10.97
N VAL A 300 33.69 -10.28 9.88
CA VAL A 300 33.15 -9.37 8.89
C VAL A 300 31.96 -8.69 9.54
N ASP A 301 32.22 -7.49 10.05
CA ASP A 301 31.19 -6.57 10.50
C ASP A 301 30.33 -6.17 9.30
N PHE A 302 29.13 -6.73 9.26
CA PHE A 302 28.08 -6.50 8.25
C PHE A 302 27.66 -5.02 8.14
N TRP A 303 28.07 -4.18 9.11
CA TRP A 303 27.75 -2.74 9.15
C TRP A 303 28.89 -1.82 8.68
N SER A 304 30.00 -2.36 8.17
CA SER A 304 31.20 -1.58 7.84
C SER A 304 31.22 -0.89 6.46
N GLY A 305 30.12 -0.91 5.69
CA GLY A 305 30.03 -0.17 4.41
C GLY A 305 30.94 -0.68 3.28
N LYS A 306 31.35 -1.96 3.34
CA LYS A 306 32.26 -2.60 2.36
C LYS A 306 31.56 -3.40 1.26
N GLY A 307 30.24 -3.31 1.16
CA GLY A 307 29.51 -3.84 0.00
C GLY A 307 29.73 -2.97 -1.22
N SER A 308 29.60 -3.53 -2.42
CA SER A 308 29.53 -2.71 -3.63
C SER A 308 28.33 -1.74 -3.55
N THR A 309 28.40 -0.61 -4.25
CA THR A 309 27.29 0.37 -4.30
C THR A 309 25.97 -0.29 -4.68
N GLU A 310 26.00 -1.26 -5.61
CA GLU A 310 24.80 -1.99 -6.05
C GLU A 310 24.22 -2.89 -4.95
N GLU A 311 25.07 -3.56 -4.17
CA GLU A 311 24.63 -4.37 -3.03
C GLU A 311 24.00 -3.50 -1.94
N GLU A 312 24.63 -2.38 -1.57
CA GLU A 312 24.11 -1.43 -0.58
C GLU A 312 22.73 -0.89 -0.99
N VAL A 313 22.58 -0.51 -2.26
CA VAL A 313 21.33 -0.03 -2.85
C VAL A 313 20.26 -1.12 -2.81
N ASN A 314 20.60 -2.34 -3.23
CA ASN A 314 19.65 -3.46 -3.23
C ASN A 314 19.23 -3.84 -1.80
N VAL A 315 20.15 -3.75 -0.83
CA VAL A 315 19.83 -3.93 0.59
C VAL A 315 18.91 -2.81 1.09
N GLN A 316 19.11 -1.54 0.69
CA GLN A 316 18.22 -0.46 1.13
C GLN A 316 16.86 -0.52 0.49
N LYS A 317 16.78 -0.83 -0.79
CA LYS A 317 15.52 -1.08 -1.48
C LYS A 317 14.79 -2.25 -0.85
N SER A 318 15.45 -3.37 -0.58
CA SER A 318 14.82 -4.52 0.07
C SER A 318 14.37 -4.24 1.50
N ILE A 319 15.14 -3.47 2.30
CA ILE A 319 14.69 -3.03 3.63
C ILE A 319 13.48 -2.12 3.52
N ALA A 320 13.49 -1.14 2.61
CA ALA A 320 12.36 -0.25 2.40
C ALA A 320 11.12 -0.99 1.91
N THR A 321 11.27 -2.01 1.05
CA THR A 321 10.16 -2.87 0.60
C THR A 321 9.67 -3.81 1.71
N ALA A 322 10.56 -4.31 2.57
CA ALA A 322 10.24 -5.26 3.63
C ALA A 322 9.76 -4.60 4.95
N THR A 323 9.89 -3.28 5.08
CA THR A 323 9.50 -2.52 6.27
C THR A 323 8.67 -1.30 5.87
N GLY A 324 8.19 -0.50 6.82
CA GLY A 324 7.61 0.81 6.51
C GLY A 324 8.68 1.90 6.30
N ASN A 325 9.96 1.52 6.15
CA ASN A 325 11.05 2.44 5.87
C ASN A 325 11.00 2.89 4.41
N GLN A 326 11.49 4.09 4.15
CA GLN A 326 11.54 4.64 2.80
C GLN A 326 12.98 4.60 2.29
N TYR A 327 13.19 4.10 1.07
CA TYR A 327 14.43 4.33 0.35
C TYR A 327 14.27 5.59 -0.49
N ILE A 328 14.98 6.66 -0.10
CA ILE A 328 14.82 7.97 -0.72
C ILE A 328 15.57 8.01 -2.07
N GLY A 329 16.77 7.42 -2.12
CA GLY A 329 17.53 7.33 -3.36
C GLY A 329 19.03 7.18 -3.15
N GLN A 330 19.78 7.40 -4.23
CA GLN A 330 21.24 7.46 -4.23
C GLN A 330 21.77 8.63 -5.06
N LYS A 331 22.95 9.15 -4.69
CA LYS A 331 23.67 10.16 -5.48
C LYS A 331 25.18 10.05 -5.29
N GLU A 332 25.93 10.24 -6.37
CA GLU A 332 27.39 10.37 -6.33
C GLU A 332 27.80 11.80 -5.95
N VAL A 333 28.84 11.93 -5.12
CA VAL A 333 29.31 13.19 -4.54
C VAL A 333 30.83 13.25 -4.65
N LEU A 334 31.35 14.38 -5.11
CA LEU A 334 32.81 14.61 -5.25
C LEU A 334 33.42 15.27 -4.01
N THR A 335 32.64 16.07 -3.28
CA THR A 335 33.13 16.84 -2.12
C THR A 335 32.97 16.06 -0.82
N LYS A 336 33.96 16.15 0.07
CA LYS A 336 33.91 15.49 1.39
C LYS A 336 32.80 16.03 2.29
N ARG A 337 32.55 17.34 2.26
CA ARG A 337 31.55 17.99 3.13
C ARG A 337 30.26 18.23 2.36
N ILE A 338 29.14 17.93 2.99
CA ILE A 338 27.80 18.24 2.51
C ILE A 338 27.02 19.03 3.55
N THR A 339 25.98 19.74 3.10
CA THR A 339 25.00 20.38 3.98
C THR A 339 23.60 19.93 3.58
N ILE A 340 22.84 19.41 4.53
CA ILE A 340 21.44 19.03 4.35
C ILE A 340 20.59 20.17 4.91
N SER A 341 19.93 20.92 4.04
CA SER A 341 18.88 21.87 4.43
C SER A 341 17.55 21.12 4.45
N TYR A 342 16.80 21.21 5.52
CA TYR A 342 15.49 20.57 5.65
C TYR A 342 14.49 21.50 6.33
N TYR A 343 13.23 21.39 5.93
CA TYR A 343 12.11 22.12 6.52
C TYR A 343 10.83 21.28 6.44
N ASP A 344 9.87 21.65 7.27
CA ASP A 344 8.54 21.04 7.29
C ASP A 344 7.77 21.42 6.01
N HIS A 345 7.45 20.42 5.19
CA HIS A 345 6.70 20.61 3.95
C HIS A 345 5.19 20.42 4.15
N GLY A 346 4.78 19.92 5.32
CA GLY A 346 3.38 19.70 5.72
C GLY A 346 2.79 20.86 6.52
N GLU A 347 1.92 20.54 7.47
CA GLU A 347 1.44 21.50 8.48
C GLU A 347 2.42 21.54 9.65
N ILE A 348 2.75 22.74 10.14
CA ILE A 348 3.67 22.93 11.28
C ILE A 348 3.00 22.42 12.56
N ASP A 349 3.12 21.13 12.83
CA ASP A 349 2.39 20.45 13.91
C ASP A 349 3.30 19.73 14.91
N GLY A 350 4.59 20.04 14.85
CA GLY A 350 5.59 19.56 15.82
C GLY A 350 6.16 18.20 15.45
N ASP A 351 6.30 17.93 14.16
CA ASP A 351 7.02 16.80 13.60
C ASP A 351 8.48 16.74 14.12
N ARG A 352 8.91 15.57 14.65
CA ARG A 352 10.27 15.38 15.21
C ARG A 352 10.98 14.20 14.58
N ILE A 353 12.27 14.39 14.30
CA ILE A 353 13.11 13.42 13.63
C ILE A 353 14.46 13.20 14.31
N ASN A 354 15.04 12.05 14.02
CA ASN A 354 16.44 11.71 14.27
C ASN A 354 17.21 11.59 12.97
N ILE A 355 18.37 12.25 12.88
CA ILE A 355 19.24 12.18 11.71
C ILE A 355 20.50 11.39 12.10
N LYS A 356 20.76 10.29 11.37
CA LYS A 356 21.94 9.43 11.57
C LYS A 356 22.76 9.35 10.29
N HIS A 357 24.08 9.27 10.44
CA HIS A 357 25.05 9.03 9.37
C HIS A 357 25.87 7.79 9.71
N ASN A 358 25.86 6.79 8.82
CA ASN A 358 26.50 5.48 9.02
C ASN A 358 26.14 4.85 10.39
N GLY A 359 24.87 4.97 10.77
CA GLY A 359 24.34 4.46 12.05
C GLY A 359 24.63 5.33 13.28
N LYS A 360 25.49 6.35 13.17
CA LYS A 360 25.80 7.28 14.27
C LYS A 360 24.83 8.46 14.26
N THR A 361 24.19 8.75 15.39
CA THR A 361 23.31 9.91 15.54
C THR A 361 24.09 11.21 15.40
N LYS A 362 23.61 12.10 14.51
CA LYS A 362 24.20 13.41 14.23
C LYS A 362 23.31 14.54 14.74
N ALA A 363 21.99 14.36 14.66
CA ALA A 363 21.02 15.23 15.27
C ALA A 363 19.91 14.38 15.90
N ASN A 364 19.55 14.68 17.15
CA ASN A 364 18.59 13.92 17.94
C ASN A 364 17.41 14.81 18.31
N ASN A 365 16.19 14.29 18.16
CA ASN A 365 14.94 14.96 18.50
C ASN A 365 14.80 16.36 17.89
N VAL A 366 15.16 16.47 16.62
CA VAL A 366 15.04 17.71 15.85
C VAL A 366 13.57 17.95 15.54
N THR A 367 13.06 19.14 15.83
CA THR A 367 11.68 19.53 15.48
C THR A 367 11.70 20.22 14.13
N LEU A 368 10.96 19.71 13.17
CA LEU A 368 10.81 20.33 11.85
C LEU A 368 10.05 21.66 12.01
N ARG A 369 10.51 22.68 11.28
CA ARG A 369 9.97 24.04 11.32
C ARG A 369 9.69 24.52 9.90
N SER A 370 8.94 25.61 9.77
CA SER A 370 8.62 26.23 8.48
C SER A 370 9.77 26.96 7.79
N TYR A 371 10.96 26.98 8.40
CA TYR A 371 12.16 27.57 7.83
C TYR A 371 13.26 26.52 7.73
N ASP A 372 14.16 26.73 6.77
CA ASP A 372 15.30 25.87 6.51
C ASP A 372 16.23 25.76 7.72
N GLU A 373 16.37 24.54 8.24
CA GLU A 373 17.42 24.16 9.18
C GLU A 373 18.53 23.39 8.46
N ASN A 374 19.79 23.66 8.83
CA ASN A 374 20.94 23.12 8.13
C ASN A 374 21.73 22.16 9.02
N LEU A 375 22.06 20.98 8.50
CA LEU A 375 22.98 20.03 9.12
C LEU A 375 24.15 19.74 8.18
N SER A 376 25.36 20.11 8.60
CA SER A 376 26.58 19.76 7.86
C SER A 376 27.15 18.41 8.30
N LEU A 377 27.55 17.60 7.33
CA LEU A 377 28.12 16.27 7.54
C LEU A 377 29.40 16.11 6.72
N ASP A 378 30.38 15.41 7.28
CA ASP A 378 31.58 14.99 6.57
C ASP A 378 31.41 13.52 6.14
N LEU A 379 31.46 13.29 4.84
CA LEU A 379 31.36 11.96 4.22
C LEU A 379 32.67 11.19 4.36
N GLU A 380 32.54 9.88 4.58
CA GLU A 380 33.63 8.90 4.46
C GLU A 380 33.80 8.50 2.99
N GLU A 381 34.94 7.97 2.56
CA GLU A 381 35.10 7.49 1.17
C GLU A 381 34.19 6.28 0.92
N GLY A 382 33.56 6.21 -0.26
CA GLY A 382 32.60 5.15 -0.60
C GLY A 382 31.16 5.45 -0.18
N VAL A 383 30.41 4.41 0.21
CA VAL A 383 28.96 4.52 0.47
C VAL A 383 28.70 5.12 1.85
N ASN A 384 27.99 6.24 1.88
CA ASN A 384 27.54 6.91 3.09
C ASN A 384 26.02 6.81 3.20
N ARG A 385 25.55 6.34 4.35
CA ARG A 385 24.13 6.18 4.64
C ARG A 385 23.63 7.29 5.54
N ILE A 386 22.74 8.11 5.01
CA ILE A 386 22.01 9.13 5.76
C ILE A 386 20.61 8.61 6.03
N SER A 387 20.20 8.54 7.29
CA SER A 387 18.85 8.09 7.65
C SER A 387 18.13 9.11 8.52
N PHE A 388 16.88 9.38 8.16
CA PHE A 388 15.94 10.26 8.85
C PHE A 388 14.86 9.40 9.49
N GLU A 389 14.83 9.31 10.80
CA GLU A 389 13.91 8.48 11.58
C GLU A 389 12.82 9.36 12.20
N ALA A 390 11.56 9.05 11.94
CA ALA A 390 10.43 9.79 12.50
C ALA A 390 10.17 9.38 13.95
N LEU A 391 10.27 10.33 14.89
CA LEU A 391 10.04 10.10 16.32
C LEU A 391 8.57 10.26 16.71
N ASN A 392 7.82 11.03 15.94
CA ASN A 392 6.38 11.14 16.04
C ASN A 392 5.79 11.33 14.65
N GLN A 393 4.46 11.28 14.65
CA GLN A 393 3.61 11.71 13.58
C GLN A 393 3.00 13.03 14.07
N GLY A 394 3.04 14.04 13.21
CA GLY A 394 2.28 15.26 13.38
C GLY A 394 0.79 15.00 13.63
N SER A 395 0.09 16.00 14.18
CA SER A 395 -1.37 15.95 14.37
C SER A 395 -2.16 15.71 13.08
N ALA A 396 -1.56 15.99 11.91
CA ALA A 396 -2.18 15.87 10.59
C ALA A 396 -1.87 14.55 9.85
N GLY A 397 -1.00 13.67 10.39
CA GLY A 397 -0.71 12.38 9.74
C GLY A 397 0.77 12.01 9.71
N GLN A 398 1.31 11.74 8.53
CA GLN A 398 2.69 11.27 8.37
C GLN A 398 3.70 12.39 8.60
N ASN A 399 4.87 12.06 9.17
CA ASN A 399 5.97 13.02 9.30
C ASN A 399 6.47 13.40 7.90
N THR A 400 6.34 14.67 7.54
CA THR A 400 6.59 15.14 6.18
C THR A 400 7.65 16.24 6.17
N ALA A 401 8.72 16.07 5.41
CA ALA A 401 9.71 17.12 5.22
C ALA A 401 10.18 17.20 3.78
N SER A 402 10.61 18.39 3.39
CA SER A 402 11.40 18.61 2.20
C SER A 402 12.84 18.85 2.60
N PHE A 403 13.77 18.34 1.82
CA PHE A 403 15.19 18.58 2.06
C PHE A 403 15.97 18.75 0.76
N THR A 404 17.02 19.55 0.84
CA THR A 404 18.01 19.75 -0.21
C THR A 404 19.41 19.51 0.33
N VAL A 405 20.17 18.69 -0.39
CA VAL A 405 21.58 18.39 -0.09
C VAL A 405 22.46 19.25 -0.99
N TYR A 406 23.37 19.98 -0.36
CA TYR A 406 24.37 20.82 -1.02
C TYR A 406 25.77 20.23 -0.86
N ASP A 407 26.61 20.43 -1.88
CA ASP A 407 28.04 20.15 -1.81
C ASP A 407 28.80 21.27 -1.07
N ALA A 408 30.12 21.10 -0.89
CA ALA A 408 30.95 22.11 -0.23
C ALA A 408 31.01 23.46 -0.99
N ASN A 409 30.69 23.47 -2.28
CA ASN A 409 30.66 24.64 -3.15
C ASN A 409 29.26 25.28 -3.24
N LYS A 410 28.29 24.80 -2.44
CA LYS A 410 26.88 25.20 -2.44
C LYS A 410 26.09 24.81 -3.70
N ASN A 411 26.59 23.85 -4.50
CA ASN A 411 25.81 23.27 -5.59
C ASN A 411 24.77 22.29 -5.02
N VAL A 412 23.58 22.28 -5.62
CA VAL A 412 22.52 21.32 -5.27
C VAL A 412 22.90 19.94 -5.80
N LEU A 413 23.04 18.97 -4.90
CA LEU A 413 23.33 17.57 -5.22
C LEU A 413 22.04 16.75 -5.37
N TYR A 414 21.07 17.00 -4.51
CA TYR A 414 19.86 16.20 -4.41
C TYR A 414 18.76 16.97 -3.69
N THR A 415 17.54 16.96 -4.22
CA THR A 415 16.36 17.55 -3.58
C THR A 415 15.25 16.51 -3.62
N ASN A 416 14.63 16.26 -2.47
CA ASN A 416 13.51 15.33 -2.38
C ASN A 416 12.66 15.64 -1.13
N GLU A 417 11.51 15.00 -1.08
CA GLU A 417 10.62 15.00 0.07
C GLU A 417 10.55 13.60 0.66
N TRP A 418 10.31 13.51 1.97
CA TRP A 418 9.95 12.26 2.62
C TRP A 418 8.58 12.34 3.27
N LYS A 419 7.91 11.19 3.33
CA LYS A 419 6.65 10.97 4.02
C LYS A 419 6.80 9.68 4.82
N ILE A 420 7.09 9.81 6.11
CA ILE A 420 7.53 8.69 6.95
C ILE A 420 6.59 8.55 8.15
N ASN A 421 6.20 7.32 8.45
CA ASN A 421 5.39 7.01 9.64
C ASN A 421 6.26 6.95 10.91
N THR A 422 5.68 7.20 12.09
CA THR A 422 6.39 7.11 13.38
C THR A 422 7.10 5.76 13.52
N GLY A 423 8.37 5.79 13.93
CA GLY A 423 9.19 4.60 14.15
C GLY A 423 9.78 4.00 12.87
N PHE A 424 9.53 4.60 11.71
CA PHE A 424 10.18 4.24 10.45
C PHE A 424 11.23 5.27 10.05
N LYS A 425 12.08 4.90 9.09
CA LYS A 425 13.18 5.75 8.60
C LYS A 425 13.22 5.88 7.09
N GLY A 426 13.53 7.08 6.61
CA GLY A 426 13.92 7.37 5.24
C GLY A 426 15.43 7.28 5.09
N THR A 427 15.94 6.57 4.08
CA THR A 427 17.38 6.37 3.86
C THR A 427 17.82 6.90 2.50
N LEU A 428 18.83 7.78 2.50
CA LEU A 428 19.53 8.31 1.33
C LEU A 428 20.96 7.78 1.32
N LEU A 429 21.41 7.26 0.19
CA LEU A 429 22.79 6.82 -0.02
C LEU A 429 23.59 7.87 -0.79
N LEU A 430 24.70 8.32 -0.23
CA LEU A 430 25.62 9.24 -0.89
C LEU A 430 26.93 8.51 -1.14
N ILE A 431 27.31 8.38 -2.41
CA ILE A 431 28.53 7.68 -2.82
C ILE A 431 29.62 8.73 -3.00
N LYS A 432 30.55 8.80 -2.06
CA LYS A 432 31.72 9.66 -2.18
C LYS A 432 32.75 8.95 -3.05
N LEU A 433 33.03 9.54 -4.22
CA LEU A 433 33.96 9.02 -5.23
C LEU A 433 35.42 9.37 -4.95
#